data_AF-A0A0D7QA37-F1
#
_entry.id   AF-A0A0D7QA37-F1
#
_cell.length_a   1.000
_cell.length_b   1.000
_cell.length_c   1.000
_cell.angle_alpha   90.00
_cell.angle_beta   90.00
_cell.angle_gamma   90.00
#
_symmetry.space_group_name_H-M   'P 1'
#
loop_
_entity.id
_entity.type
_entity.pdbx_description
1 polymer ?
#
loop_
_entity_poly.entity_id
_entity_poly.type
_entity_poly.pdbx_seq_one_letter_code
_entity_poly.pdbx_strand_id
1 'polypeptide(L)'
;MTQPEVLDQNIRALQEWLRKAWLQLGDPSLTAFSRRELRNQMKQCSADLRMHLQTASERPPQPSAKPPKAFAKPELRLLALS
;
A
#
# COMPACT_ATOMS: atom_id res chain seq x y z
N MET A 1 4.11 -7.64 12.35
CA MET A 1 3.54 -6.56 11.53
C MET A 1 4.69 -5.71 11.04
N THR A 2 5.10 -5.95 9.81
CA THR A 2 6.14 -5.20 9.11
C THR A 2 5.52 -3.90 8.57
N GLN A 3 6.33 -2.85 8.44
CA GLN A 3 5.94 -1.53 7.91
C GLN A 3 5.12 -1.57 6.60
N PRO A 4 5.38 -2.48 5.61
CA PRO A 4 4.54 -2.61 4.41
C PRO A 4 3.13 -3.18 4.67
N GLU A 5 2.94 -4.08 5.64
CA GLU A 5 1.63 -4.65 5.94
C GLU A 5 0.67 -3.61 6.52
N VAL A 6 1.21 -2.69 7.33
CA VAL A 6 0.46 -1.55 7.89
C VAL A 6 0.08 -0.56 6.78
N LEU A 7 0.95 -0.35 5.80
CA LEU A 7 0.63 0.48 4.63
C LEU A 7 -0.50 -0.14 3.81
N ASP A 8 -0.43 -1.45 3.51
CA ASP A 8 -1.45 -2.15 2.73
C ASP A 8 -2.82 -2.11 3.42
N GLN A 9 -2.85 -2.33 4.74
CA GLN A 9 -4.08 -2.23 5.53
C GLN A 9 -4.65 -0.80 5.52
N ASN A 10 -3.81 0.23 5.66
CA ASN A 10 -4.26 1.63 5.57
C ASN A 10 -4.81 1.97 4.19
N ILE A 11 -4.16 1.50 3.11
CA ILE A 11 -4.64 1.70 1.74
C ILE A 11 -6.02 1.07 1.56
N ARG A 12 -6.22 -0.18 2.03
CA ARG A 12 -7.52 -0.86 1.97
C ARG A 12 -8.58 -0.12 2.77
N ALA A 13 -8.26 0.31 3.99
CA ALA A 13 -9.17 1.08 4.83
C ALA A 13 -9.59 2.40 4.17
N LEU A 14 -8.64 3.11 3.54
CA LEU A 14 -8.89 4.35 2.80
C LEU A 14 -9.75 4.12 1.56
N GLN A 15 -9.51 3.06 0.81
CA GLN A 15 -10.35 2.68 -0.34
C GLN A 15 -11.77 2.36 0.09
N GLU A 16 -11.94 1.61 1.18
CA GLU A 16 -13.26 1.25 1.69
C GLU A 16 -14.01 2.46 2.24
N TRP A 17 -13.29 3.37 2.92
CA TRP A 17 -13.83 4.66 3.35
C TRP A 17 -14.29 5.51 2.15
N LEU A 18 -13.46 5.62 1.10
CA LEU A 18 -13.83 6.32 -0.13
C LEU A 18 -15.09 5.73 -0.77
N ARG A 19 -15.19 4.40 -0.84
CA ARG A 19 -16.36 3.71 -1.40
C ARG A 19 -17.63 4.01 -0.58
N LYS A 20 -17.54 3.98 0.75
CA LYS A 20 -18.64 4.35 1.64
C LYS A 20 -19.03 5.83 1.50
N ALA A 21 -18.05 6.73 1.36
CA ALA A 21 -18.29 8.15 1.12
C ALA A 21 -18.96 8.40 -0.24
N TRP A 22 -18.59 7.67 -1.30
CA TRP A 22 -19.30 7.72 -2.59
C TRP A 22 -20.75 7.26 -2.49
N LEU A 23 -21.01 6.20 -1.71
CA LEU A 23 -22.37 5.71 -1.44
C LEU A 23 -23.21 6.75 -0.69
N GLN A 24 -22.62 7.37 0.34
CA GLN A 24 -23.24 8.48 1.08
C GLN A 24 -23.50 9.68 0.17
N LEU A 25 -22.59 9.99 -0.76
CA LEU A 25 -22.79 11.04 -1.76
C LEU A 25 -23.97 10.77 -2.70
N GLY A 26 -24.44 9.53 -2.83
CA GLY A 26 -25.65 9.16 -3.56
C GLY A 26 -26.94 9.40 -2.76
N ASP A 27 -26.82 9.62 -1.45
CA ASP A 27 -27.98 9.79 -0.57
C ASP A 27 -28.68 11.14 -0.86
N PRO A 28 -29.99 11.14 -1.14
CA PRO A 28 -30.75 12.36 -1.36
C PRO A 28 -30.97 13.18 -0.08
N SER A 29 -30.75 12.60 1.10
CA SER A 29 -30.86 13.30 2.39
C SER A 29 -29.70 14.27 2.66
N LEU A 30 -28.60 14.16 1.91
CA LEU A 30 -27.46 15.08 2.05
C LEU A 30 -27.75 16.46 1.45
N THR A 31 -27.52 17.48 2.28
CA THR A 31 -27.53 18.87 1.82
C THR A 31 -26.46 19.11 0.75
N ALA A 32 -26.69 20.10 -0.13
CA ALA A 32 -25.73 20.48 -1.16
C ALA A 32 -24.36 20.86 -0.57
N PHE A 33 -24.34 21.44 0.63
CA PHE A 33 -23.13 21.77 1.37
C PHE A 33 -22.38 20.51 1.82
N SER A 34 -23.05 19.59 2.52
CA SER A 34 -22.47 18.33 2.97
C SER A 34 -21.92 17.50 1.80
N ARG A 35 -22.61 17.50 0.65
CA ARG A 35 -22.16 16.82 -0.57
C ARG A 35 -20.88 17.44 -1.17
N ARG A 36 -20.71 18.75 -1.01
CA ARG A 36 -19.53 19.48 -1.51
C ARG A 36 -18.35 19.33 -0.55
N GLU A 37 -18.62 19.40 0.75
CA GLU A 37 -17.67 19.11 1.83
C GLU A 37 -17.11 17.69 1.70
N LEU A 38 -17.97 16.68 1.52
CA LEU A 38 -17.56 15.28 1.37
C LEU A 38 -16.65 15.10 0.14
N ARG A 39 -17.00 15.73 -0.99
CA ARG A 39 -16.16 15.71 -2.20
C ARG A 39 -14.80 16.38 -1.99
N ASN A 40 -14.75 17.50 -1.27
CA ASN A 40 -13.49 18.18 -0.96
C ASN A 40 -12.61 17.30 -0.07
N GLN A 41 -13.17 16.71 0.99
CA GLN A 41 -12.46 15.79 1.88
C GLN A 41 -11.94 14.57 1.13
N MET A 42 -12.74 13.97 0.24
CA MET A 42 -12.30 12.84 -0.60
C MET A 42 -11.14 13.23 -1.51
N LYS A 43 -11.18 14.42 -2.13
CA LYS A 43 -10.07 14.92 -2.96
C LYS A 43 -8.80 15.09 -2.15
N GLN A 44 -8.89 15.73 -0.98
CA GLN A 44 -7.75 16.02 -0.13
C GLN A 44 -7.12 14.74 0.43
N CYS A 45 -7.96 13.81 0.89
CA CYS A 45 -7.52 12.51 1.38
C CYS A 45 -6.87 11.67 0.27
N SER A 46 -7.39 11.74 -0.97
CA SER A 46 -6.77 11.07 -2.13
C SER A 46 -5.42 11.67 -2.53
N ALA A 47 -5.26 12.99 -2.42
CA ALA A 47 -4.00 13.67 -2.71
C ALA A 47 -2.93 13.33 -1.65
N ASP A 48 -3.33 13.31 -0.39
CA ASP A 48 -2.49 12.95 0.75
C ASP A 48 -2.02 11.49 0.67
N LEU A 49 -2.93 10.56 0.36
CA LEU A 49 -2.58 9.15 0.10
C LEU A 49 -1.56 9.03 -1.05
N ARG A 50 -1.75 9.79 -2.13
CA ARG A 50 -0.84 9.76 -3.29
C ARG A 50 0.54 10.28 -2.93
N MET A 51 0.62 11.36 -2.14
CA MET A 51 1.87 11.88 -1.58
C MET A 51 2.58 10.81 -0.74
N HIS A 52 1.86 10.18 0.20
CA HIS A 52 2.43 9.13 1.06
C HIS A 52 2.92 7.91 0.25
N LEU A 53 2.16 7.47 -0.74
CA LEU A 53 2.57 6.39 -1.66
C LEU A 53 3.78 6.78 -2.49
N GLN A 54 3.85 8.03 -2.97
CA GLN A 54 4.97 8.53 -3.76
C GLN A 54 6.24 8.62 -2.91
N THR A 55 6.15 9.16 -1.69
CA THR A 55 7.27 9.15 -0.73
C THR A 55 7.70 7.74 -0.35
N ALA A 56 6.77 6.78 -0.24
CA ALA A 56 7.11 5.37 -0.02
C ALA A 56 7.78 4.72 -1.24
N SER A 57 7.39 5.11 -2.46
CA SER A 57 7.98 4.65 -3.72
C SER A 57 9.35 5.27 -4.02
N GLU A 58 9.57 6.51 -3.60
CA GLU A 58 10.86 7.22 -3.74
C GLU A 58 11.87 6.79 -2.68
N ARG A 59 11.43 6.07 -1.64
CA ARG A 59 12.35 5.45 -0.70
C ARG A 59 13.06 4.31 -1.43
N PRO A 60 14.40 4.39 -1.67
CA PRO A 60 15.13 3.26 -2.22
C PRO A 60 14.88 2.04 -1.32
N PRO A 61 14.83 0.83 -1.87
CA PRO A 61 14.72 -0.38 -1.06
C PRO A 61 15.84 -0.34 -0.05
N GLN A 62 15.47 -0.07 1.22
CA GLN A 62 16.42 -0.06 2.31
C GLN A 62 17.01 -1.46 2.32
N PRO A 63 18.33 -1.65 2.12
CA PRO A 63 18.90 -2.97 2.20
C PRO A 63 18.62 -3.46 3.60
N SER A 64 17.71 -4.41 3.72
CA SER A 64 17.48 -5.15 4.94
C SER A 64 18.84 -5.67 5.38
N ALA A 65 19.34 -5.12 6.48
CA ALA A 65 20.60 -5.52 7.09
C ALA A 65 20.45 -6.98 7.55
N LYS A 66 20.70 -7.90 6.62
CA LYS A 66 21.05 -9.31 6.78
C LYS A 66 21.34 -9.83 5.37
N PRO A 67 22.59 -10.22 5.06
CA PRO A 67 22.86 -10.87 3.79
C PRO A 67 22.02 -12.15 3.73
N PRO A 68 21.33 -12.45 2.61
CA PRO A 68 20.88 -13.81 2.38
C PRO A 68 22.14 -14.66 2.41
N LYS A 69 22.20 -15.66 3.32
CA LYS A 69 23.23 -16.70 3.25
C LYS A 69 23.24 -17.18 1.80
N ALA A 70 24.33 -16.89 1.10
CA ALA A 70 24.54 -17.37 -0.25
C ALA A 70 24.28 -18.89 -0.22
N PHE A 71 23.32 -19.34 -1.01
CA PHE A 71 23.12 -20.76 -1.24
C PHE A 71 24.43 -21.27 -1.85
N ALA A 72 25.26 -21.90 -1.03
CA ALA A 72 26.47 -22.55 -1.49
C ALA A 72 26.02 -23.68 -2.42
N LYS A 73 26.47 -23.58 -3.68
CA LYS A 73 26.28 -24.61 -4.70
C LYS A 73 26.82 -25.93 -4.12
N PRO A 74 26.00 -26.99 -3.96
CA PRO A 74 26.55 -28.28 -3.59
C PRO A 74 27.39 -28.77 -4.77
N GLU A 75 28.70 -28.93 -4.53
CA GLU A 75 29.62 -29.65 -5.42
C GLU A 75 29.19 -31.11 -5.45
N LEU A 76 28.32 -31.46 -6.39
CA LEU A 76 27.95 -32.84 -6.67
C LEU A 76 29.14 -33.51 -7.37
N ARG A 77 30.02 -34.13 -6.59
CA ARG A 77 31.02 -35.07 -7.09
C ARG A 77 30.30 -36.30 -7.62
N LEU A 78 30.00 -36.31 -8.92
CA LEU A 78 29.59 -37.51 -9.62
C LEU A 78 30.79 -38.47 -9.60
N LEU A 79 30.71 -39.50 -8.77
CA LEU A 79 31.62 -40.63 -8.81
C LEU A 79 31.43 -41.31 -10.17
N ALA A 80 32.43 -41.19 -11.04
CA ALA A 80 32.52 -42.00 -12.24
C ALA A 80 32.61 -43.47 -11.80
N LEU A 81 31.59 -44.27 -12.12
CA LEU A 81 31.69 -45.72 -12.01
C LEU A 81 32.65 -46.20 -13.10
N SER A 82 33.65 -46.97 -12.66
CA SER A 82 34.64 -47.67 -13.48
C SER A 82 34.03 -48.83 -14.26
#